data_AF-A0A930HFF3-F1
#
_entry.id   AF-A0A930HFF3-F1
#
_cell.length_a   1.000
_cell.length_b   1.000
_cell.length_c   1.000
_cell.angle_alpha   90.00
_cell.angle_beta   90.00
_cell.angle_gamma   90.00
#
_symmetry.space_group_name_H-M   'P 1'
#
loop_
_entity.id
_entity.type
_entity.pdbx_description
1 polymer ?
#
loop_
_entity_poly.entity_id
_entity_poly.type
_entity_poly.pdbx_seq_one_letter_code
_entity_poly.pdbx_strand_id
1 'polypeptide(L)'
;MRKLKSISLLLAGVIGLSSFTHSPQVRKAPKNTVRIKGFLENKKNNGDTVVLLKSNADLADTIATSVVKGQHFTFSKSFDVDTIATYQVRLGIRQQAPVILEAGDLNVNLTKGLTQGSKLNDRYSQFQKALNLYSDSVYTAFGKAKEAEQQKISDAYQSECIKRYEKALKENKANVLGTIALF
;
A
#
# COMPACT_ATOMS: atom_id res chain seq x y z
N MET A 1 -80.03 41.21 1.19
CA MET A 1 -78.68 40.91 0.66
C MET A 1 -77.94 40.09 1.74
N ARG A 2 -78.08 38.76 1.79
CA ARG A 2 -77.13 37.77 1.20
C ARG A 2 -75.67 38.25 1.19
N LYS A 3 -74.87 37.80 2.17
CA LYS A 3 -73.64 37.02 1.93
C LYS A 3 -73.51 35.96 3.04
N LEU A 4 -73.63 34.71 2.60
CA LEU A 4 -73.35 33.47 3.32
C LEU A 4 -71.85 33.16 3.32
N LYS A 5 -71.52 32.18 4.17
CA LYS A 5 -70.34 31.27 4.22
C LYS A 5 -69.27 31.71 5.22
N SER A 6 -68.81 30.87 6.15
CA SER A 6 -69.12 29.47 6.48
C SER A 6 -68.46 29.16 7.83
N ILE A 7 -69.16 28.38 8.66
CA ILE A 7 -68.60 27.66 9.81
C ILE A 7 -68.07 26.31 9.28
N SER A 8 -66.86 25.92 9.71
CA SER A 8 -66.34 24.55 9.89
C SER A 8 -64.95 24.70 10.52
N LEU A 9 -64.75 24.51 11.83
CA LEU A 9 -64.61 23.25 12.56
C LEU A 9 -63.50 22.32 12.03
N LEU A 10 -62.39 22.32 12.79
CA LEU A 10 -61.40 21.25 13.03
C LEU A 10 -60.99 20.33 11.86
N LEU A 11 -59.74 20.46 11.44
CA LEU A 11 -58.91 19.27 11.23
C LEU A 11 -57.43 19.58 11.54
N ALA A 12 -56.85 18.73 12.39
CA ALA A 12 -55.48 18.81 12.87
C ALA A 12 -54.47 18.83 11.70
N GLY A 13 -53.68 19.89 11.64
CA GLY A 13 -52.43 19.95 10.88
C GLY A 13 -51.29 20.19 11.86
N VAL A 14 -50.78 19.12 12.44
CA VAL A 14 -49.50 19.10 13.18
C VAL A 14 -48.39 19.43 12.18
N ILE A 15 -47.85 20.64 12.24
CA ILE A 15 -46.55 21.02 11.65
C ILE A 15 -45.98 22.08 12.59
N GLY A 16 -44.83 21.94 13.23
CA GLY A 16 -43.85 20.86 13.29
C GLY A 16 -42.81 21.31 14.32
N LEU A 17 -42.35 20.37 15.14
CA LEU A 17 -41.16 20.52 15.97
C LEU A 17 -40.01 21.04 15.11
N SER A 18 -39.44 22.21 15.42
CA SER A 18 -38.05 22.50 15.06
C SER A 18 -37.17 22.22 16.27
N SER A 19 -36.99 20.93 16.54
CA SER A 19 -35.89 20.44 17.35
C SER A 19 -34.57 20.70 16.62
N PHE A 20 -33.59 21.19 17.37
CA PHE A 20 -32.15 20.95 17.21
C PHE A 20 -31.59 20.79 15.79
N THR A 21 -30.86 21.80 15.33
CA THR A 21 -29.62 21.55 14.58
C THR A 21 -28.50 22.39 15.19
N HIS A 22 -27.93 21.88 16.28
CA HIS A 22 -26.55 22.19 16.60
C HIS A 22 -25.75 21.59 15.45
N SER A 23 -25.44 22.40 14.43
CA SER A 23 -24.46 22.02 13.41
C SER A 23 -23.21 21.56 14.18
N PRO A 24 -22.69 20.34 13.94
CA PRO A 24 -21.47 19.93 14.59
C PRO A 24 -20.41 20.94 14.18
N GLN A 25 -20.03 21.82 15.10
CA GLN A 25 -18.90 22.70 14.90
C GLN A 25 -17.72 21.76 14.64
N VAL A 26 -17.25 21.74 13.40
CA VAL A 26 -16.00 21.09 13.03
C VAL A 26 -14.92 21.85 13.78
N ARG A 27 -14.63 21.41 15.02
CA ARG A 27 -13.52 21.95 15.81
C ARG A 27 -12.28 21.75 14.96
N LYS A 28 -11.78 22.84 14.38
CA LYS A 28 -10.45 22.91 13.80
C LYS A 28 -9.50 22.40 14.88
N ALA A 29 -8.77 21.33 14.56
CA ALA A 29 -7.81 20.75 15.48
C ALA A 29 -6.85 21.86 15.97
N PRO A 30 -6.46 21.91 17.25
CA PRO A 30 -5.46 22.87 17.72
C PRO A 30 -4.22 22.87 16.82
N LYS A 31 -3.54 24.02 16.69
CA LYS A 31 -2.53 24.29 15.65
C LYS A 31 -1.36 23.28 15.55
N ASN A 32 -1.17 22.38 16.52
CA ASN A 32 -0.11 21.36 16.54
C ASN A 32 -0.63 19.94 16.82
N THR A 33 -1.92 19.68 16.69
CA THR A 33 -2.48 18.35 17.00
C THR A 33 -2.65 17.50 15.76
N VAL A 34 -2.22 16.24 15.86
CA VAL A 34 -2.45 15.21 14.86
C VAL A 34 -3.60 14.31 15.29
N ARG A 35 -4.60 14.10 14.42
CA ARG A 35 -5.63 13.06 14.61
C ARG A 35 -5.39 11.95 13.59
N ILE A 36 -5.36 10.71 14.06
CA ILE A 36 -5.05 9.55 13.21
C ILE A 36 -6.24 8.61 13.21
N LYS A 37 -6.80 8.38 12.02
CA LYS A 37 -7.78 7.33 11.77
C LYS A 37 -7.27 6.40 10.68
N GLY A 38 -7.80 5.19 10.63
CA GLY A 38 -7.39 4.26 9.60
C GLY A 38 -8.38 3.15 9.33
N PHE A 39 -7.98 2.33 8.37
CA PHE A 39 -8.79 1.28 7.78
C PHE A 39 -7.94 0.04 7.44
N LEU A 40 -8.60 -1.12 7.53
CA LEU A 40 -8.10 -2.45 7.17
C LEU A 40 -9.17 -3.15 6.32
N GLU A 41 -8.80 -3.73 5.18
CA GLU A 41 -9.76 -4.44 4.31
C GLU A 41 -10.29 -5.75 4.93
N ASN A 42 -9.56 -6.35 5.87
CA ASN A 42 -9.94 -7.61 6.49
C ASN A 42 -10.87 -7.41 7.70
N LYS A 43 -12.15 -7.76 7.54
CA LYS A 43 -13.15 -7.73 8.62
C LYS A 43 -12.86 -8.66 9.80
N LYS A 44 -12.00 -9.67 9.63
CA LYS A 44 -11.63 -10.60 10.71
C LYS A 44 -10.81 -9.92 11.81
N ASN A 45 -10.27 -8.73 11.55
CA ASN A 45 -9.46 -7.99 12.52
C ASN A 45 -10.32 -7.18 13.50
N ASN A 46 -11.64 -7.31 13.48
CA ASN A 46 -12.53 -6.61 14.42
C ASN A 46 -12.25 -7.05 15.86
N GLY A 47 -12.01 -6.09 16.75
CA GLY A 47 -11.59 -6.34 18.13
C GLY A 47 -10.07 -6.36 18.33
N ASP A 48 -9.29 -6.41 17.25
CA ASP A 48 -7.82 -6.39 17.37
C ASP A 48 -7.31 -5.02 17.81
N THR A 49 -6.14 -5.03 18.45
CA THR A 49 -5.47 -3.81 18.92
C THR A 49 -4.43 -3.35 17.89
N VAL A 50 -4.61 -2.12 17.42
CA VAL A 50 -3.65 -1.37 16.63
C VAL A 50 -2.83 -0.49 17.57
N VAL A 51 -1.53 -0.42 17.33
CA VAL A 51 -0.60 0.40 18.12
C VAL A 51 0.03 1.48 17.24
N LEU A 52 0.21 2.67 17.80
CA LEU A 52 1.09 3.70 17.27
C LEU A 52 2.41 3.59 18.03
N LEU A 53 3.48 3.31 17.31
CA LEU A 53 4.82 3.22 17.85
C LEU A 53 5.67 4.43 17.43
N LYS A 54 6.55 4.84 18.34
CA LYS A 54 7.68 5.73 18.07
C LYS A 54 8.95 4.89 18.08
N SER A 55 9.70 4.90 16.99
CA SER A 55 11.00 4.25 16.89
C SER A 55 12.11 5.29 17.07
N ASN A 56 12.98 5.05 18.05
CA ASN A 56 14.16 5.87 18.34
C ASN A 56 15.40 4.97 18.40
N ALA A 57 16.30 5.10 17.41
CA ALA A 57 17.62 4.45 17.26
C ALA A 57 17.65 2.91 17.42
N ASP A 58 17.16 2.35 18.53
CA ASP A 58 17.14 0.92 18.86
C ASP A 58 15.87 0.47 19.62
N LEU A 59 15.00 1.39 20.04
CA LEU A 59 13.81 1.11 20.86
C LEU A 59 12.51 1.54 20.16
N ALA A 60 11.45 0.75 20.35
CA ALA A 60 10.11 1.04 19.87
C ALA A 60 9.16 1.24 21.04
N ASP A 61 8.78 2.50 21.30
CA ASP A 61 7.85 2.86 22.36
C ASP A 61 6.42 2.85 21.85
N THR A 62 5.49 2.23 22.59
CA THR A 62 4.07 2.32 22.29
C THR A 62 3.51 3.64 22.80
N ILE A 63 3.10 4.51 21.88
CA ILE A 63 2.61 5.86 22.18
C ILE A 63 1.09 5.86 22.40
N ALA A 64 0.38 5.06 21.61
CA ALA A 64 -1.06 4.91 21.75
C ALA A 64 -1.54 3.57 21.23
N THR A 65 -2.72 3.18 21.68
CA THR A 65 -3.44 2.01 21.20
C THR A 65 -4.85 2.41 20.75
N SER A 66 -5.40 1.65 19.81
CA SER A 66 -6.79 1.75 19.39
C SER A 66 -7.29 0.36 19.06
N VAL A 67 -8.56 0.10 19.33
CA VAL A 67 -9.23 -1.15 18.91
C VAL A 67 -9.86 -0.96 17.54
N VAL A 68 -9.74 -1.96 16.67
CA VAL A 68 -10.45 -2.00 15.39
C VAL A 68 -11.93 -2.26 15.62
N LYS A 69 -12.78 -1.37 15.11
CA LYS A 69 -14.24 -1.50 15.09
C LYS A 69 -14.70 -1.70 13.65
N GLY A 70 -15.18 -2.90 13.36
CA GLY A 70 -15.43 -3.36 11.99
C GLY A 70 -14.14 -3.42 11.19
N GLN A 71 -13.91 -2.39 10.38
CA GLN A 71 -12.72 -2.26 9.54
C GLN A 71 -11.92 -0.98 9.85
N HIS A 72 -12.35 -0.21 10.84
CA HIS A 72 -11.82 1.12 11.11
C HIS A 72 -11.22 1.20 12.50
N PHE A 73 -10.22 2.06 12.68
CA PHE A 73 -9.68 2.42 13.98
C PHE A 73 -9.44 3.92 14.05
N THR A 74 -9.37 4.47 15.26
CA THR A 74 -9.12 5.90 15.48
C THR A 74 -8.42 6.07 16.81
N PHE A 75 -7.25 6.69 16.79
CA PHE A 75 -6.55 7.04 18.01
C PHE A 75 -7.23 8.27 18.64
N SER A 76 -7.61 8.14 19.91
CA SER A 76 -8.44 9.13 20.61
C SER A 76 -7.63 10.34 21.11
N LYS A 77 -6.30 10.23 21.14
CA LYS A 77 -5.39 11.27 21.61
C LYS A 77 -4.88 12.09 20.42
N SER A 78 -4.66 13.37 20.69
CA SER A 78 -3.83 14.21 19.82
C SER A 78 -2.37 14.05 20.20
N PHE A 79 -1.48 14.08 19.21
CA PHE A 79 -0.05 13.92 19.41
C PHE A 79 0.67 15.23 19.08
N ASP A 80 1.68 15.56 19.87
CA ASP A 80 2.62 16.63 19.55
C ASP A 80 3.56 16.17 18.43
N VAL A 81 3.92 17.10 17.56
CA VAL A 81 4.83 16.86 16.44
C VAL A 81 6.27 16.85 16.98
N ASP A 82 6.91 15.67 16.98
CA ASP A 82 8.34 15.51 17.24
C ASP A 82 9.04 15.21 15.90
N THR A 83 9.98 16.07 15.52
CA THR A 83 10.62 16.07 14.20
C THR A 83 11.76 15.07 14.06
N ILE A 84 12.23 14.44 15.15
CA ILE A 84 13.43 13.59 15.14
C ILE A 84 13.08 12.08 15.16
N ALA A 85 11.80 11.73 15.34
CA ALA A 85 11.39 10.34 15.53
C ALA A 85 10.65 9.75 14.33
N THR A 86 10.83 8.44 14.14
CA THR A 86 10.06 7.69 13.13
C THR A 86 8.81 7.12 13.78
N TYR A 87 7.64 7.34 13.18
CA TYR A 87 6.39 6.78 13.69
C TYR A 87 5.84 5.71 12.76
N GLN A 88 5.18 4.73 13.36
CA GLN A 88 4.52 3.66 12.61
C GLN A 88 3.23 3.23 13.30
N VAL A 89 2.18 3.02 12.51
CA VAL A 89 0.97 2.36 12.98
C VAL A 89 1.07 0.89 12.62
N ARG A 90 0.81 0.01 13.57
CA ARG A 90 0.98 -1.44 13.43
C ARG A 90 -0.19 -2.23 13.96
N LEU A 91 -0.49 -3.31 13.26
CA LEU A 91 -1.32 -4.41 13.72
C LEU A 91 -0.51 -5.71 13.59
N GLY A 92 -0.05 -6.23 14.73
CA GLY A 92 0.88 -7.35 14.77
C GLY A 92 2.21 -7.07 14.05
N ILE A 93 2.82 -8.12 13.49
CA ILE A 93 4.14 -8.02 12.85
C ILE A 93 4.08 -7.73 11.34
N ARG A 94 2.96 -8.02 10.67
CA ARG A 94 2.87 -7.99 9.20
C ARG A 94 2.16 -6.76 8.63
N GLN A 95 1.31 -6.11 9.40
CA GLN A 95 0.51 -4.98 8.93
C GLN A 95 1.03 -3.71 9.58
N GLN A 96 1.72 -2.89 8.79
CA GLN A 96 2.34 -1.67 9.28
C GLN A 96 2.28 -0.57 8.23
N ALA A 97 2.14 0.67 8.69
CA ALA A 97 2.21 1.86 7.84
C ALA A 97 3.09 2.92 8.52
N PRO A 98 4.09 3.47 7.82
CA PRO A 98 4.87 4.59 8.32
C PRO A 98 3.99 5.84 8.42
N VAL A 99 4.25 6.66 9.43
CA VAL A 99 3.51 7.91 9.69
C VAL A 99 4.51 9.02 9.96
N ILE A 100 4.29 10.17 9.34
CA ILE A 100 4.91 11.43 9.74
C ILE A 100 3.86 12.21 10.54
N LEU A 101 4.14 12.53 11.80
CA LEU A 101 3.21 13.35 12.59
C LEU A 101 3.24 14.79 12.08
N GLU A 102 2.23 15.16 11.31
CA GLU A 102 2.01 16.52 10.81
C GLU A 102 0.60 16.96 11.25
N ALA A 103 0.47 18.20 11.72
CA ALA A 103 -0.80 18.73 12.23
C ALA A 103 -1.93 18.56 11.20
N GLY A 104 -3.06 18.02 11.64
CA GLY A 104 -4.20 17.71 10.77
C GLY A 104 -4.76 16.30 10.97
N ASP A 105 -5.50 15.84 9.96
CA ASP A 105 -6.18 14.54 9.95
C ASP A 105 -5.42 13.57 9.04
N LEU A 106 -4.82 12.54 9.63
CA LEU A 106 -4.12 11.48 8.92
C LEU A 106 -5.04 10.27 8.73
N ASN A 107 -4.99 9.71 7.52
CA ASN A 107 -5.68 8.49 7.12
C ASN A 107 -4.66 7.39 6.85
N VAL A 108 -4.74 6.31 7.63
CA VAL A 108 -3.83 5.16 7.52
C VAL A 108 -4.56 3.98 6.89
N ASN A 109 -4.02 3.46 5.79
CA ASN A 109 -4.43 2.19 5.21
C ASN A 109 -3.38 1.13 5.56
N LEU A 110 -3.67 0.31 6.57
CA LEU A 110 -2.75 -0.73 7.04
C LEU A 110 -2.65 -1.92 6.08
N THR A 111 -3.67 -2.16 5.26
CA THR A 111 -3.61 -3.21 4.23
C THR A 111 -2.60 -2.86 3.13
N LYS A 112 -2.49 -1.56 2.81
CA LYS A 112 -1.57 -1.06 1.78
C LYS A 112 -0.26 -0.51 2.35
N GLY A 113 -0.13 -0.47 3.67
CA GLY A 113 1.04 0.10 4.38
C GLY A 113 1.28 1.57 4.07
N LEU A 114 0.21 2.37 3.96
CA LEU A 114 0.26 3.74 3.45
C LEU A 114 -0.48 4.71 4.37
N THR A 115 0.07 5.92 4.50
CA THR A 115 -0.53 7.04 5.26
C THR A 115 -0.70 8.26 4.35
N GLN A 116 -1.83 8.95 4.46
CA GLN A 116 -2.21 10.09 3.63
C GLN A 116 -2.95 11.15 4.46
N GLY A 117 -3.27 12.29 3.84
CA GLY A 117 -4.11 13.34 4.44
C GLY A 117 -3.31 14.54 4.96
N SER A 118 -2.00 14.54 4.77
CA SER A 118 -1.13 15.67 5.05
C SER A 118 -0.03 15.75 4.01
N LYS A 119 0.54 16.95 3.82
CA LYS A 119 1.46 17.25 2.72
C LYS A 119 2.70 16.37 2.76
N LEU A 120 3.25 16.13 3.95
CA LEU A 120 4.44 15.29 4.11
C LEU A 120 4.13 13.82 3.86
N ASN A 121 3.02 13.31 4.40
CA ASN A 121 2.63 11.91 4.20
C ASN A 121 2.25 11.63 2.73
N ASP A 122 1.58 12.56 2.06
CA ASP A 122 1.23 12.42 0.64
C ASP A 122 2.47 12.42 -0.25
N ARG A 123 3.47 13.27 0.04
CA ARG A 123 4.77 13.26 -0.65
C ARG A 123 5.55 11.97 -0.38
N TYR A 124 5.59 11.52 0.88
CA TYR A 124 6.24 10.28 1.25
C TYR A 124 5.59 9.07 0.55
N SER A 125 4.26 9.03 0.49
CA SER A 125 3.49 8.03 -0.25
C SER A 125 3.82 8.00 -1.75
N GLN A 126 3.94 9.17 -2.39
CA GLN A 126 4.36 9.26 -3.79
C GLN A 126 5.80 8.80 -3.99
N PHE A 127 6.71 9.20 -3.10
CA PHE A 127 8.11 8.77 -3.14
C PHE A 127 8.24 7.25 -2.96
N GLN A 128 7.50 6.66 -2.02
CA GLN A 128 7.48 5.20 -1.82
C GLN A 128 6.95 4.46 -3.04
N LYS A 129 5.91 4.99 -3.71
CA LYS A 129 5.41 4.41 -4.97
C LYS A 129 6.48 4.47 -6.07
N ALA A 130 7.18 5.59 -6.20
CA ALA A 130 8.26 5.74 -7.18
C ALA A 130 9.42 4.77 -6.89
N LEU A 131 9.82 4.62 -5.62
CA LEU A 131 10.83 3.65 -5.19
C LEU A 131 10.43 2.21 -5.53
N ASN A 132 9.18 1.83 -5.27
CA ASN A 132 8.69 0.48 -5.59
C ASN A 132 8.73 0.22 -7.10
N LEU A 133 8.26 1.16 -7.93
CA LEU A 133 8.34 1.05 -9.39
C LEU A 133 9.79 0.93 -9.90
N TYR A 134 10.70 1.72 -9.31
CA TYR A 134 12.11 1.64 -9.64
C TYR A 134 12.69 0.27 -9.26
N SER A 135 12.41 -0.20 -8.05
CA SER A 135 12.82 -1.53 -7.58
C SER A 135 12.33 -2.64 -8.49
N ASP A 136 11.05 -2.64 -8.87
CA ASP A 136 10.47 -3.64 -9.78
C ASP A 136 11.13 -3.59 -11.17
N SER A 137 11.44 -2.39 -11.67
CA SER A 137 12.16 -2.21 -12.93
C SER A 137 13.56 -2.80 -12.88
N VAL A 138 14.28 -2.61 -11.76
CA VAL A 138 15.62 -3.15 -11.53
C VAL A 138 15.57 -4.68 -11.45
N TYR A 139 14.65 -5.25 -10.67
CA TYR A 139 14.49 -6.70 -10.59
C TYR A 139 14.13 -7.31 -11.95
N THR A 140 13.26 -6.66 -12.72
CA THR A 140 12.90 -7.11 -14.07
C THR A 140 14.11 -7.06 -15.01
N ALA A 141 14.91 -5.99 -14.96
CA ALA A 141 16.13 -5.87 -15.76
C ALA A 141 17.16 -6.94 -15.39
N PHE A 142 17.36 -7.21 -14.10
CA PHE A 142 18.22 -8.30 -13.63
C PHE A 142 17.72 -9.67 -14.10
N GLY A 143 16.41 -9.92 -14.04
CA GLY A 143 15.80 -11.16 -14.54
C GLY A 143 16.11 -11.38 -16.03
N LYS A 144 15.86 -10.35 -16.85
CA LYS A 144 16.16 -10.39 -18.30
C LYS A 144 17.65 -10.58 -18.60
N ALA A 145 18.52 -9.93 -17.84
CA ALA A 145 19.97 -10.08 -18.00
C ALA A 145 20.42 -11.52 -17.69
N LYS A 146 19.89 -12.11 -16.63
CA LYS A 146 20.16 -13.51 -16.25
C LYS A 146 19.67 -14.49 -17.31
N GLU A 147 18.47 -14.29 -17.84
CA GLU A 147 17.91 -15.11 -18.93
C GLU A 147 18.77 -15.03 -20.20
N ALA A 148 19.18 -13.81 -20.59
CA ALA A 148 20.05 -13.60 -21.74
C ALA A 148 21.43 -14.24 -21.57
N GLU A 149 21.99 -14.23 -20.36
CA GLU A 149 23.27 -14.88 -20.06
C GLU A 149 23.17 -16.41 -20.13
N GLN A 150 22.08 -16.98 -19.58
CA GLN A 150 21.80 -18.42 -19.70
C GLN A 150 21.62 -18.85 -21.17
N GLN A 151 20.97 -18.02 -21.98
CA GLN A 151 20.77 -18.31 -23.39
C GLN A 151 22.09 -18.28 -24.18
N LYS A 152 22.98 -17.30 -23.90
CA LYS A 152 24.33 -17.27 -24.50
C LYS A 152 25.15 -18.53 -24.17
N ILE A 153 25.05 -19.03 -22.94
CA ILE A 153 25.74 -20.28 -22.53
C ILE A 153 25.18 -21.49 -23.31
N SER A 154 23.85 -21.58 -23.45
CA SER A 154 23.19 -22.63 -24.23
C SER A 154 23.59 -22.59 -25.71
N ASP A 155 23.58 -21.41 -26.33
CA ASP A 155 23.94 -21.22 -27.74
C ASP A 155 25.41 -21.58 -28.00
N ALA A 156 26.31 -21.19 -27.09
CA ALA A 156 27.73 -21.56 -27.16
C ALA A 156 27.94 -23.07 -27.07
N TYR A 157 27.24 -23.74 -26.15
CA TYR A 157 27.29 -25.21 -26.02
C TYR A 157 26.75 -25.92 -27.28
N GLN A 158 25.62 -25.45 -27.81
CA GLN A 158 25.04 -26.02 -29.03
C GLN A 158 25.96 -25.82 -30.25
N SER A 159 26.58 -24.65 -30.38
CA SER A 159 27.57 -24.37 -31.43
C SER A 159 28.78 -25.31 -31.34
N GLU A 160 29.28 -25.58 -30.14
CA GLU A 160 30.40 -26.49 -29.96
C GLU A 160 30.04 -27.95 -30.26
N CYS A 161 28.84 -28.39 -29.89
CA CYS A 161 28.31 -29.70 -30.28
C CYS A 161 28.23 -29.86 -31.82
N ILE A 162 27.75 -28.83 -32.53
CA ILE A 162 27.69 -28.83 -34.00
C ILE A 162 29.10 -28.93 -34.60
N LYS A 163 30.06 -28.14 -34.12
CA LYS A 163 31.46 -28.22 -34.59
C LYS A 163 32.07 -29.60 -34.41
N ARG A 164 31.82 -30.25 -33.26
CA ARG A 164 32.31 -31.62 -33.00
C ARG A 164 31.66 -32.62 -33.94
N TYR A 165 30.36 -32.49 -34.20
CA TYR A 165 29.63 -33.34 -35.14
C TYR A 165 30.14 -33.19 -36.58
N GLU A 166 30.34 -31.96 -37.05
CA GLU A 166 30.89 -31.68 -38.39
C GLU A 166 32.32 -32.22 -38.56
N LYS A 167 33.16 -32.10 -37.53
CA LYS A 167 34.51 -32.67 -37.53
C LYS A 167 34.45 -34.19 -37.66
N ALA A 168 33.62 -34.86 -36.86
CA ALA A 168 33.45 -36.31 -36.94
C ALA A 168 32.95 -36.75 -38.33
N LEU A 169 32.00 -36.02 -38.94
CA LEU A 169 31.52 -36.27 -40.30
C LEU A 169 32.63 -36.15 -41.36
N LYS A 170 33.49 -35.13 -41.26
CA LYS A 170 34.64 -34.96 -42.18
C LYS A 170 35.67 -36.08 -42.02
N GLU A 171 36.02 -36.44 -40.79
CA GLU A 171 36.96 -37.53 -40.49
C GLU A 171 36.41 -38.87 -40.97
N ASN A 172 35.12 -39.13 -40.78
CA ASN A 172 34.49 -40.37 -41.23
C ASN A 172 34.40 -40.43 -42.77
N LYS A 173 34.10 -39.32 -43.44
CA LYS A 173 34.13 -39.24 -44.91
C LYS A 173 35.55 -39.47 -45.46
N ALA A 174 36.58 -38.94 -44.81
CA ALA A 174 37.97 -39.17 -45.17
C ALA A 174 38.37 -40.65 -44.99
N ASN A 175 37.95 -41.30 -43.91
CA ASN A 175 38.19 -42.72 -43.67
C ASN A 175 37.48 -43.63 -44.68
N VAL A 176 36.24 -43.31 -45.04
CA VAL A 176 35.50 -44.08 -46.05
C VAL A 176 36.15 -43.95 -47.43
N LEU A 177 36.54 -42.74 -47.84
CA LEU A 177 37.25 -42.51 -49.10
C LEU A 177 38.65 -43.15 -49.13
N GLY A 178 39.38 -43.10 -48.01
CA GLY A 178 40.69 -43.77 -47.88
C GLY A 178 40.58 -45.30 -47.93
N THR A 179 39.51 -45.88 -47.38
CA THR A 179 39.24 -47.32 -47.45
C THR A 179 38.89 -47.75 -48.88
N ILE A 180 38.15 -46.94 -49.64
CA ILE A 180 37.80 -47.25 -51.04
C ILE A 180 39.02 -47.15 -51.97
N ALA A 181 39.99 -46.27 -51.70
CA ALA A 181 41.21 -46.12 -52.50
C ALA A 181 42.24 -47.26 -52.32
N LEU A 182 42.02 -48.17 -51.36
CA LEU A 182 42.88 -49.33 -51.06
C LEU A 182 42.35 -50.65 -51.67
N PHE A 183 41.22 -50.60 -52.38
CA PHE A 183 40.68 -51.70 -53.20
C PHE A 183 40.83 -51.38 -54.69
#